data_AF-A0AAV7Z1B2-F1
#
_entry.id   AF-A0AAV7Z1B2-F1
#
_cell.length_a   1.000
_cell.length_b   1.000
_cell.length_c   1.000
_cell.angle_alpha   90.00
_cell.angle_beta   90.00
_cell.angle_gamma   90.00
#
_symmetry.space_group_name_H-M   'P 1'
#
loop_
_entity.id
_entity.type
_entity.pdbx_description
1 polymer ?
#
loop_
_entity_poly.entity_id
_entity_poly.type
_entity_poly.pdbx_seq_one_letter_code
_entity_poly.pdbx_strand_id
1 'polypeptide(L)'
;MEQWKSLPGFNSLGDGGGWGKPQYYNTILTNVIGQDLYVWGRGYSTFHFYKFDTKNQKWKSLPGIKTLGDEGGWSNPKYYSTIRTNVIGQDLYVWGRGYSAFHLYKFDTKSQEWIPLPGFDSLGDKEGWGDPKYYSTIQTNVIGQDLYVWGRGSSKFHLYVFDAKFQDWTSLPGINALSDKEGWGDPKYYSTIRTNVIGQDLYVWGRGSSTFHFYKFHTQAQEWIPLPGFSSLSDEGGWGDPKYYSTIQTNVIGQDLYVWGRGSSTFHFYKFDTQAQQWIPLPGFSSLSDKGGWSKPKYYSTIKTNVIGQDLYVWGRGSSTFHFYKFDTQSQKWISLHGFNSLGDQGGWGDPKYYSTLRTNVIGQDLYVWGRGSSTFHFYSYKTKKNIIVPTEKFQNITKTNYISNLKNSISGLYHLINLLELETLEGKLELDEKRIKKLEEMYEISQNQKEYLWELLRK
;
A
#
# COMPACT_ATOMS: atom_id res chain seq x y z
N MET A 1 22.41 14.36 0.54
CA MET A 1 21.32 15.08 -0.15
C MET A 1 20.22 14.09 -0.44
N GLU A 2 18.96 14.49 -0.30
CA GLU A 2 17.81 13.68 -0.72
C GLU A 2 17.73 13.75 -2.24
N GLN A 3 18.08 12.65 -2.91
CA GLN A 3 18.12 12.61 -4.37
C GLN A 3 17.54 11.29 -4.84
N TRP A 4 16.80 11.37 -5.94
CA TRP A 4 16.35 10.20 -6.68
C TRP A 4 17.54 9.51 -7.33
N LYS A 5 17.66 8.21 -7.11
CA LYS A 5 18.66 7.35 -7.74
C LYS A 5 17.98 6.39 -8.71
N SER A 6 18.41 6.39 -9.97
CA SER A 6 18.01 5.36 -10.93
C SER A 6 18.61 4.02 -10.52
N LEU A 7 17.79 2.98 -10.60
CA LEU A 7 18.16 1.59 -10.38
C LEU A 7 18.14 0.82 -11.71
N PRO A 8 18.78 -0.36 -11.77
CA PRO A 8 18.73 -1.21 -12.95
C PRO A 8 17.28 -1.57 -13.32
N GLY A 9 16.90 -1.23 -14.54
CA GLY A 9 15.67 -1.69 -15.16
C GLY A 9 15.77 -3.14 -15.66
N PHE A 10 14.73 -3.60 -16.35
CA PHE A 10 14.76 -4.84 -17.12
C PHE A 10 13.84 -4.75 -18.34
N ASN A 11 14.18 -5.51 -19.39
CA ASN A 11 13.56 -5.33 -20.71
C ASN A 11 12.37 -6.26 -20.98
N SER A 12 12.12 -7.23 -20.10
CA SER A 12 11.10 -8.27 -20.33
C SER A 12 9.66 -7.74 -20.38
N LEU A 13 9.42 -6.52 -19.88
CA LEU A 13 8.11 -5.84 -19.92
C LEU A 13 8.03 -4.70 -20.94
N GLY A 14 8.97 -4.61 -21.89
CA GLY A 14 8.97 -3.59 -22.95
C GLY A 14 7.92 -3.85 -24.05
N ASP A 15 7.66 -2.85 -24.90
CA ASP A 15 6.74 -2.98 -26.05
C ASP A 15 7.12 -4.12 -26.99
N GLY A 16 8.43 -4.36 -27.19
CA GLY A 16 8.95 -5.46 -28.01
C GLY A 16 8.56 -6.85 -27.52
N GLY A 17 8.20 -6.99 -26.23
CA GLY A 17 7.67 -8.23 -25.65
C GLY A 17 6.14 -8.35 -25.73
N GLY A 18 5.46 -7.45 -26.45
CA GLY A 18 4.00 -7.42 -26.58
C GLY A 18 3.27 -6.60 -25.52
N TRP A 19 3.99 -6.06 -24.52
CA TRP A 19 3.42 -5.33 -23.37
C TRP A 19 2.80 -3.97 -23.70
N GLY A 20 2.77 -3.57 -24.97
CA GLY A 20 2.06 -2.37 -25.43
C GLY A 20 0.53 -2.50 -25.38
N LYS A 21 -0.03 -3.71 -25.18
CA LYS A 21 -1.49 -3.93 -25.14
C LYS A 21 -2.07 -3.70 -23.73
N PRO A 22 -3.25 -3.04 -23.60
CA PRO A 22 -3.90 -2.77 -22.31
C PRO A 22 -4.11 -4.00 -21.44
N GLN A 23 -4.48 -5.12 -22.06
CA GLN A 23 -4.63 -6.38 -21.36
C GLN A 23 -3.38 -6.81 -20.60
N TYR A 24 -2.17 -6.49 -21.07
CA TYR A 24 -0.93 -6.86 -20.39
C TYR A 24 -0.50 -5.78 -19.39
N TYR A 25 -0.34 -4.52 -19.82
CA TYR A 25 0.22 -3.50 -18.93
C TYR A 25 -0.70 -3.10 -17.77
N ASN A 26 -2.02 -3.25 -17.89
CA ASN A 26 -2.96 -2.99 -16.79
C ASN A 26 -2.90 -4.04 -15.67
N THR A 27 -2.23 -5.17 -15.92
CA THR A 27 -2.06 -6.24 -14.94
C THR A 27 -0.71 -6.20 -14.24
N ILE A 28 0.09 -5.15 -14.49
CA ILE A 28 1.38 -5.02 -13.81
C ILE A 28 1.14 -4.58 -12.37
N LEU A 29 1.56 -5.44 -11.43
CA LEU A 29 1.36 -5.29 -9.99
C LEU A 29 2.70 -5.39 -9.27
N THR A 30 2.75 -4.91 -8.03
CA THR A 30 3.89 -5.12 -7.13
C THR A 30 3.51 -5.46 -5.72
N ASN A 31 4.41 -6.17 -5.04
CA ASN A 31 4.38 -6.40 -3.61
C ASN A 31 5.80 -6.30 -3.04
N VAL A 32 5.90 -6.04 -1.75
CA VAL A 32 7.17 -6.04 -1.02
C VAL A 32 7.12 -7.13 0.04
N ILE A 33 8.18 -7.93 0.13
CA ILE A 33 8.37 -8.87 1.25
C ILE A 33 9.79 -8.69 1.76
N GLY A 34 9.93 -8.28 3.02
CA GLY A 34 11.22 -7.94 3.61
C GLY A 34 11.90 -6.82 2.82
N GLN A 35 13.07 -7.12 2.24
CA GLN A 35 13.85 -6.20 1.41
C GLN A 35 13.66 -6.45 -0.09
N ASP A 36 12.77 -7.35 -0.49
CA ASP A 36 12.60 -7.74 -1.87
C ASP A 36 11.35 -7.10 -2.47
N LEU A 37 11.48 -6.61 -3.71
CA LEU A 37 10.36 -6.14 -4.51
C LEU A 37 9.96 -7.23 -5.51
N TYR A 38 8.68 -7.52 -5.59
CA TYR A 38 8.12 -8.51 -6.50
C TYR A 38 7.27 -7.83 -7.55
N VAL A 39 7.58 -8.02 -8.84
CA VAL A 39 6.84 -7.46 -9.99
C VAL A 39 6.16 -8.59 -10.75
N TRP A 40 4.95 -8.31 -11.18
CA TRP A 40 4.06 -9.29 -11.78
C TRP A 40 3.43 -8.69 -13.02
N GLY A 41 3.03 -9.52 -13.96
CA GLY A 41 2.15 -9.08 -15.03
C GLY A 41 1.68 -10.24 -15.87
N ARG A 42 0.46 -10.14 -16.39
CA ARG A 42 -0.08 -11.11 -17.33
C ARG A 42 0.49 -10.82 -18.72
N GLY A 43 1.15 -11.80 -19.31
CA GLY A 43 1.55 -11.83 -20.71
C GLY A 43 0.60 -12.71 -21.54
N TYR A 44 1.00 -13.02 -22.78
CA TYR A 44 0.19 -13.87 -23.66
C TYR A 44 0.10 -15.31 -23.12
N SER A 45 1.24 -15.95 -22.84
CA SER A 45 1.29 -17.37 -22.48
C SER A 45 1.36 -17.65 -20.97
N THR A 46 1.66 -16.63 -20.15
CA THR A 46 1.84 -16.83 -18.70
C THR A 46 1.64 -15.54 -17.92
N PHE A 47 1.35 -15.66 -16.64
CA PHE A 47 1.52 -14.60 -15.66
C PHE A 47 2.99 -14.54 -15.23
N HIS A 48 3.72 -13.58 -15.79
CA HIS A 48 5.14 -13.36 -15.53
C HIS A 48 5.37 -12.87 -14.11
N PHE A 49 6.44 -13.38 -13.49
CA PHE A 49 6.76 -13.12 -12.11
C PHE A 49 8.26 -12.84 -11.95
N TYR A 50 8.60 -11.70 -11.37
CA TYR A 50 9.97 -11.24 -11.17
C TYR A 50 10.19 -10.80 -9.72
N LYS A 51 11.42 -10.97 -9.27
CA LYS A 51 11.93 -10.50 -7.98
C LYS A 51 13.09 -9.54 -8.22
N PHE A 52 13.09 -8.40 -7.56
CA PHE A 52 14.22 -7.50 -7.45
C PHE A 52 14.81 -7.60 -6.05
N ASP A 53 16.04 -8.07 -5.99
CA ASP A 53 16.87 -8.07 -4.79
C ASP A 53 17.43 -6.64 -4.61
N THR A 54 16.95 -5.92 -3.60
CA THR A 54 17.39 -4.52 -3.38
C THR A 54 18.82 -4.42 -2.87
N LYS A 55 19.34 -5.47 -2.21
CA LYS A 55 20.72 -5.51 -1.71
C LYS A 55 21.71 -5.61 -2.87
N ASN A 56 21.44 -6.53 -3.78
CA ASN A 56 22.32 -6.78 -4.94
C ASN A 56 21.94 -5.97 -6.19
N GLN A 57 20.78 -5.29 -6.17
CA GLN A 57 20.21 -4.55 -7.29
C GLN A 57 20.06 -5.40 -8.56
N LYS A 58 19.57 -6.63 -8.41
CA LYS A 58 19.41 -7.59 -9.51
C LYS A 58 17.98 -8.08 -9.62
N TRP A 59 17.53 -8.21 -10.87
CA TRP A 59 16.28 -8.88 -11.21
C TRP A 59 16.51 -10.39 -11.38
N LYS A 60 15.57 -11.19 -10.85
CA LYS A 60 15.48 -12.63 -11.05
C LYS A 60 14.08 -12.96 -11.55
N SER A 61 13.97 -13.71 -12.66
CA SER A 61 12.70 -14.30 -13.08
C SER A 61 12.36 -15.47 -12.16
N LEU A 62 11.08 -15.56 -11.79
CA LEU A 62 10.52 -16.66 -11.02
C LEU A 62 9.48 -17.41 -11.88
N PRO A 63 9.07 -18.62 -11.48
CA PRO A 63 8.03 -19.37 -12.19
C PRO A 63 6.72 -18.59 -12.26
N GLY A 64 6.12 -18.54 -13.46
CA GLY A 64 4.85 -17.88 -13.71
C GLY A 64 3.63 -18.81 -13.59
N ILE A 65 2.43 -18.25 -13.72
CA ILE A 65 1.15 -19.00 -13.69
C ILE A 65 0.56 -19.06 -15.10
N LYS A 66 0.65 -20.23 -15.76
CA LYS A 66 0.16 -20.40 -17.15
C LYS A 66 -1.36 -20.24 -17.27
N THR A 67 -2.11 -20.72 -16.29
CA THR A 67 -3.58 -20.68 -16.27
C THR A 67 -4.16 -19.27 -16.24
N LEU A 68 -3.36 -18.27 -15.87
CA LEU A 68 -3.75 -16.87 -15.89
C LEU A 68 -3.37 -16.16 -17.21
N GLY A 69 -2.83 -16.87 -18.21
CA GLY A 69 -2.55 -16.35 -19.55
C GLY A 69 -3.79 -16.26 -20.45
N ASP A 70 -3.60 -15.83 -21.71
CA ASP A 70 -4.68 -15.72 -22.70
C ASP A 70 -5.29 -17.09 -23.04
N GLU A 71 -4.46 -18.13 -23.10
CA GLU A 71 -4.89 -19.52 -23.30
C GLU A 71 -5.77 -20.03 -22.15
N GLY A 72 -5.64 -19.44 -20.95
CA GLY A 72 -6.50 -19.72 -19.80
C GLY A 72 -7.82 -18.92 -19.80
N GLY A 73 -8.12 -18.18 -20.87
CA GLY A 73 -9.34 -17.37 -20.99
C GLY A 73 -9.27 -15.99 -20.35
N TRP A 74 -8.10 -15.56 -19.86
CA TRP A 74 -7.92 -14.27 -19.17
C TRP A 74 -7.68 -13.08 -20.10
N SER A 75 -7.90 -13.23 -21.42
CA SER A 75 -7.78 -12.13 -22.38
C SER A 75 -8.93 -11.10 -22.27
N ASN A 76 -10.05 -11.47 -21.62
CA ASN A 76 -11.20 -10.59 -21.48
C ASN A 76 -11.00 -9.55 -20.34
N PRO A 77 -11.26 -8.24 -20.59
CA PRO A 77 -11.16 -7.19 -19.59
C PRO A 77 -11.85 -7.44 -18.26
N LYS A 78 -13.03 -8.06 -18.26
CA LYS A 78 -13.75 -8.34 -17.01
C LYS A 78 -13.09 -9.40 -16.12
N TYR A 79 -12.12 -10.14 -16.64
CA TYR A 79 -11.32 -11.09 -15.86
C TYR A 79 -9.97 -10.49 -15.49
N TYR A 80 -9.14 -10.08 -16.46
CA TYR A 80 -7.79 -9.61 -16.14
C TYR A 80 -7.77 -8.34 -15.28
N SER A 81 -8.79 -7.48 -15.38
CA SER A 81 -8.87 -6.26 -14.57
C SER A 81 -9.12 -6.53 -13.08
N THR A 82 -9.47 -7.76 -12.73
CA THR A 82 -9.68 -8.21 -11.34
C THR A 82 -8.45 -8.91 -10.76
N ILE A 83 -7.42 -9.18 -11.57
CA ILE A 83 -6.20 -9.82 -11.05
C ILE A 83 -5.55 -8.91 -10.03
N ARG A 84 -5.28 -9.42 -8.83
CA ARG A 84 -4.58 -8.72 -7.76
C ARG A 84 -3.64 -9.68 -7.05
N THR A 85 -2.83 -9.08 -6.18
CA THR A 85 -1.84 -9.78 -5.37
C THR A 85 -1.96 -9.33 -3.93
N ASN A 86 -1.65 -10.23 -3.00
CA ASN A 86 -1.52 -9.90 -1.58
C ASN A 86 -0.30 -10.61 -0.98
N VAL A 87 0.15 -10.12 0.17
CA VAL A 87 1.16 -10.77 1.02
C VAL A 87 0.47 -11.20 2.31
N ILE A 88 0.56 -12.48 2.66
CA ILE A 88 0.08 -13.01 3.96
C ILE A 88 1.26 -13.69 4.63
N GLY A 89 1.72 -13.12 5.74
CA GLY A 89 2.98 -13.52 6.36
C GLY A 89 4.17 -13.30 5.41
N GLN A 90 4.82 -14.38 4.98
CA GLN A 90 5.93 -14.37 4.02
C GLN A 90 5.56 -14.94 2.65
N ASP A 91 4.28 -15.27 2.46
CA ASP A 91 3.79 -15.92 1.26
C ASP A 91 3.07 -14.92 0.36
N LEU A 92 3.22 -15.12 -0.95
CA LEU A 92 2.56 -14.29 -1.97
C LEU A 92 1.31 -15.00 -2.46
N TYR A 93 0.24 -14.23 -2.59
CA TYR A 93 -1.02 -14.72 -3.13
C TYR A 93 -1.36 -13.95 -4.39
N VAL A 94 -1.83 -14.66 -5.40
CA VAL A 94 -2.41 -14.10 -6.62
C VAL A 94 -3.84 -14.57 -6.71
N TRP A 95 -4.75 -13.66 -7.01
CA TRP A 95 -6.13 -14.03 -7.25
C TRP A 95 -6.72 -13.26 -8.42
N GLY A 96 -7.83 -13.76 -8.94
CA GLY A 96 -8.62 -13.09 -9.95
C GLY A 96 -10.00 -13.73 -10.06
N ARG A 97 -10.92 -12.97 -10.65
CA ARG A 97 -12.25 -13.43 -11.00
C ARG A 97 -12.25 -13.99 -12.43
N GLY A 98 -12.53 -15.28 -12.56
CA GLY A 98 -12.73 -15.95 -13.85
C GLY A 98 -14.20 -15.87 -14.32
N TYR A 99 -14.50 -16.64 -15.36
CA TYR A 99 -15.87 -16.79 -15.88
C TYR A 99 -16.81 -17.42 -14.83
N SER A 100 -16.41 -18.55 -14.24
CA SER A 100 -17.25 -19.33 -13.32
C SER A 100 -16.95 -19.06 -11.84
N ALA A 101 -15.70 -18.75 -11.50
CA ALA A 101 -15.24 -18.76 -10.12
C ALA A 101 -14.21 -17.67 -9.82
N PHE A 102 -14.03 -17.39 -8.54
CA PHE A 102 -12.86 -16.73 -7.99
C PHE A 102 -11.70 -17.74 -7.91
N HIS A 103 -10.53 -17.39 -8.44
CA HIS A 103 -9.34 -18.23 -8.43
C HIS A 103 -8.31 -17.65 -7.45
N LEU A 104 -7.70 -18.51 -6.63
CA LEU A 104 -6.65 -18.14 -5.67
C LEU A 104 -5.44 -19.05 -5.85
N TYR A 105 -4.25 -18.46 -5.84
CA TYR A 105 -2.98 -19.16 -5.91
C TYR A 105 -2.06 -18.62 -4.82
N LYS A 106 -1.26 -19.51 -4.23
CA LYS A 106 -0.20 -19.19 -3.28
C LYS A 106 1.15 -19.53 -3.88
N PHE A 107 2.14 -18.65 -3.73
CA PHE A 107 3.53 -18.94 -4.06
C PHE A 107 4.22 -19.51 -2.81
N ASP A 108 4.68 -20.75 -2.90
CA ASP A 108 5.57 -21.31 -1.89
C ASP A 108 6.99 -20.81 -2.17
N THR A 109 7.50 -19.96 -1.30
CA THR A 109 8.83 -19.37 -1.44
C THR A 109 9.97 -20.38 -1.27
N LYS A 110 9.73 -21.54 -0.62
CA LYS A 110 10.73 -22.60 -0.42
C LYS A 110 10.86 -23.46 -1.67
N SER A 111 9.75 -23.97 -2.20
CA SER A 111 9.76 -24.78 -3.43
C SER A 111 9.85 -23.94 -4.70
N GLN A 112 9.56 -22.63 -4.62
CA GLN A 112 9.40 -21.71 -5.76
C GLN A 112 8.28 -22.14 -6.72
N GLU A 113 7.19 -22.70 -6.17
CA GLU A 113 6.06 -23.20 -6.95
C GLU A 113 4.74 -22.47 -6.62
N TRP A 114 3.83 -22.50 -7.59
CA TRP A 114 2.47 -22.00 -7.44
C TRP A 114 1.54 -23.13 -7.03
N ILE A 115 0.89 -22.95 -5.88
CA ILE A 115 -0.09 -23.87 -5.33
C ILE A 115 -1.47 -23.28 -5.56
N PRO A 116 -2.34 -23.90 -6.38
CA PRO A 116 -3.73 -23.49 -6.48
C PRO A 116 -4.43 -23.76 -5.14
N LEU A 117 -5.22 -22.80 -4.68
CA LEU A 117 -6.04 -22.91 -3.48
C LEU A 117 -7.52 -22.96 -3.84
N PRO A 118 -8.40 -23.39 -2.92
CA PRO A 118 -9.83 -23.39 -3.16
C PRO A 118 -10.36 -22.01 -3.59
N GLY A 119 -11.18 -22.03 -4.64
CA GLY A 119 -11.94 -20.88 -5.13
C GLY A 119 -13.38 -20.89 -4.63
N PHE A 120 -14.21 -19.99 -5.14
CA PHE A 120 -15.66 -20.00 -4.91
C PHE A 120 -16.43 -19.33 -6.05
N ASP A 121 -17.69 -19.71 -6.24
CA ASP A 121 -18.46 -19.35 -7.45
C ASP A 121 -19.35 -18.10 -7.27
N SER A 122 -19.53 -17.63 -6.04
CA SER A 122 -20.43 -16.51 -5.71
C SER A 122 -20.02 -15.16 -6.34
N LEU A 123 -18.80 -15.09 -6.87
CA LEU A 123 -18.29 -14.01 -7.70
C LEU A 123 -18.04 -14.53 -9.13
N GLY A 124 -18.97 -15.29 -9.74
CA GLY A 124 -18.94 -15.77 -11.14
C GLY A 124 -19.83 -14.94 -12.09
N ASP A 125 -19.70 -15.07 -13.41
CA ASP A 125 -20.54 -14.35 -14.41
C ASP A 125 -22.03 -14.67 -14.23
N LYS A 126 -22.35 -15.93 -13.90
CA LYS A 126 -23.73 -16.40 -13.67
C LYS A 126 -24.42 -15.65 -12.53
N GLU A 127 -23.63 -15.18 -11.57
CA GLU A 127 -24.09 -14.39 -10.42
C GLU A 127 -24.18 -12.87 -10.72
N GLY A 128 -24.07 -12.47 -12.00
CA GLY A 128 -24.23 -11.09 -12.45
C GLY A 128 -22.96 -10.24 -12.41
N TRP A 129 -21.87 -10.74 -11.83
CA TRP A 129 -20.60 -10.03 -11.69
C TRP A 129 -19.82 -9.83 -13.01
N GLY A 130 -20.39 -10.21 -14.16
CA GLY A 130 -19.82 -9.88 -15.46
C GLY A 130 -19.94 -8.41 -15.84
N ASP A 131 -20.77 -7.64 -15.13
CA ASP A 131 -20.99 -6.20 -15.36
C ASP A 131 -19.86 -5.35 -14.74
N PRO A 132 -19.26 -4.41 -15.51
CA PRO A 132 -18.24 -3.47 -15.02
C PRO A 132 -18.55 -2.75 -13.72
N LYS A 133 -19.82 -2.39 -13.45
CA LYS A 133 -20.17 -1.69 -12.20
C LYS A 133 -20.08 -2.56 -10.95
N TYR A 134 -19.94 -3.88 -11.11
CA TYR A 134 -19.74 -4.82 -10.00
C TYR A 134 -18.28 -5.27 -9.93
N TYR A 135 -17.71 -5.87 -10.99
CA TYR A 135 -16.36 -6.45 -10.90
C TYR A 135 -15.27 -5.39 -10.65
N SER A 136 -15.47 -4.14 -11.08
CA SER A 136 -14.51 -3.06 -10.85
C SER A 136 -14.40 -2.65 -9.38
N THR A 137 -15.36 -3.08 -8.56
CA THR A 137 -15.37 -2.82 -7.12
C THR A 137 -14.69 -3.92 -6.31
N ILE A 138 -14.37 -5.07 -6.93
CA ILE A 138 -13.75 -6.20 -6.23
C ILE A 138 -12.36 -5.82 -5.75
N GLN A 139 -12.15 -5.96 -4.44
CA GLN A 139 -10.93 -5.58 -3.75
C GLN A 139 -10.65 -6.58 -2.64
N THR A 140 -9.41 -6.56 -2.13
CA THR A 140 -8.98 -7.43 -1.03
C THR A 140 -8.25 -6.69 0.05
N ASN A 141 -8.31 -7.25 1.26
CA ASN A 141 -7.47 -6.85 2.38
C ASN A 141 -6.99 -8.09 3.13
N VAL A 142 -5.85 -7.99 3.80
CA VAL A 142 -5.34 -9.03 4.69
C VAL A 142 -5.50 -8.53 6.13
N ILE A 143 -6.13 -9.34 6.98
CA ILE A 143 -6.30 -9.05 8.41
C ILE A 143 -5.82 -10.29 9.17
N GLY A 144 -4.76 -10.14 9.96
CA GLY A 144 -4.09 -11.29 10.57
C GLY A 144 -3.51 -12.22 9.50
N GLN A 145 -4.00 -13.46 9.46
CA GLN A 145 -3.61 -14.48 8.46
C GLN A 145 -4.69 -14.69 7.38
N ASP A 146 -5.78 -13.93 7.43
CA ASP A 146 -6.94 -14.18 6.59
C ASP A 146 -7.03 -13.16 5.46
N LEU A 147 -7.52 -13.63 4.31
CA LEU A 147 -7.75 -12.81 3.14
C LEU A 147 -9.24 -12.46 3.01
N TYR A 148 -9.57 -11.19 3.13
CA TYR A 148 -10.91 -10.70 2.94
C TYR A 148 -11.10 -10.24 1.49
N VAL A 149 -12.09 -10.80 0.80
CA VAL A 149 -12.53 -10.38 -0.54
C VAL A 149 -13.88 -9.70 -0.41
N TRP A 150 -14.03 -8.57 -1.07
CA TRP A 150 -15.30 -7.86 -1.07
C TRP A 150 -15.58 -7.23 -2.42
N GLY A 151 -16.82 -6.88 -2.64
CA GLY A 151 -17.26 -6.14 -3.82
C GLY A 151 -18.72 -5.72 -3.69
N ARG A 152 -19.13 -4.79 -4.52
CA ARG A 152 -20.51 -4.32 -4.61
C ARG A 152 -21.26 -5.10 -5.69
N GLY A 153 -22.30 -5.84 -5.28
CA GLY A 153 -23.28 -6.43 -6.18
C GLY A 153 -24.46 -5.47 -6.42
N SER A 154 -25.48 -5.95 -7.14
CA SER A 154 -26.70 -5.17 -7.41
C SER A 154 -27.50 -4.86 -6.15
N SER A 155 -27.63 -5.84 -5.26
CA SER A 155 -28.50 -5.79 -4.08
C SER A 155 -27.79 -5.39 -2.79
N LYS A 156 -26.48 -5.64 -2.68
CA LYS A 156 -25.68 -5.35 -1.49
C LYS A 156 -24.19 -5.32 -1.79
N PHE A 157 -23.43 -4.82 -0.83
CA PHE A 157 -22.01 -5.09 -0.67
C PHE A 157 -21.80 -6.51 -0.13
N HIS A 158 -20.97 -7.31 -0.78
CA HIS A 158 -20.62 -8.67 -0.40
C HIS A 158 -19.25 -8.70 0.26
N LEU A 159 -19.11 -9.53 1.30
CA LEU A 159 -17.85 -9.77 2.01
C LEU A 159 -17.66 -11.28 2.16
N TYR A 160 -16.46 -11.74 1.87
CA TYR A 160 -16.00 -13.12 2.04
C TYR A 160 -14.65 -13.10 2.75
N VAL A 161 -14.36 -14.12 3.54
CA VAL A 161 -13.06 -14.33 4.17
C VAL A 161 -12.53 -15.70 3.78
N PHE A 162 -11.26 -15.76 3.39
CA PHE A 162 -10.50 -16.98 3.23
C PHE A 162 -9.63 -17.17 4.45
N ASP A 163 -9.90 -18.23 5.21
CA ASP A 163 -9.06 -18.66 6.31
C ASP A 163 -7.86 -19.40 5.74
N ALA A 164 -6.66 -18.82 5.87
CA ALA A 164 -5.46 -19.40 5.28
C ALA A 164 -4.99 -20.69 5.97
N LYS A 165 -5.42 -20.92 7.22
CA LYS A 165 -5.09 -22.12 8.00
C LYS A 165 -5.95 -23.29 7.57
N PHE A 166 -7.26 -23.09 7.40
CA PHE A 166 -8.19 -24.14 6.99
C PHE A 166 -8.39 -24.22 5.47
N GLN A 167 -7.90 -23.22 4.73
CA GLN A 167 -8.03 -23.09 3.28
C GLN A 167 -9.48 -23.10 2.81
N ASP A 168 -10.35 -22.37 3.49
CA ASP A 168 -11.78 -22.34 3.21
C ASP A 168 -12.35 -20.92 3.15
N TRP A 169 -13.42 -20.74 2.38
CA TRP A 169 -14.12 -19.49 2.18
C TRP A 169 -15.40 -19.43 3.00
N THR A 170 -15.57 -18.36 3.77
CA THR A 170 -16.82 -18.07 4.49
C THR A 170 -17.43 -16.77 3.99
N SER A 171 -18.73 -16.76 3.70
CA SER A 171 -19.47 -15.52 3.43
C SER A 171 -19.81 -14.83 4.75
N LEU A 172 -19.52 -13.54 4.82
CA LEU A 172 -19.79 -12.70 5.97
C LEU A 172 -20.97 -11.75 5.69
N PRO A 173 -21.56 -11.13 6.73
CA PRO A 173 -22.62 -10.14 6.54
C PRO A 173 -22.22 -9.00 5.59
N GLY A 174 -23.17 -8.57 4.75
CA GLY A 174 -23.00 -7.51 3.76
C GLY A 174 -23.67 -6.19 4.17
N ILE A 175 -23.60 -5.18 3.29
CA ILE A 175 -24.25 -3.86 3.49
C ILE A 175 -25.21 -3.56 2.35
N ASN A 176 -26.50 -3.36 2.64
CA ASN A 176 -27.51 -3.01 1.62
C ASN A 176 -27.45 -1.53 1.20
N ALA A 177 -26.91 -0.65 2.05
CA ALA A 177 -26.81 0.79 1.82
C ALA A 177 -25.92 1.19 0.64
N LEU A 178 -25.13 0.25 0.09
CA LEU A 178 -24.26 0.45 -1.08
C LEU A 178 -24.83 -0.23 -2.35
N SER A 179 -26.14 -0.46 -2.43
CA SER A 179 -26.79 -1.17 -3.54
C SER A 179 -27.19 -0.27 -4.70
N ASP A 180 -27.60 -0.86 -5.84
CA ASP A 180 -28.13 -0.11 -6.98
C ASP A 180 -29.38 0.70 -6.62
N LYS A 181 -30.23 0.12 -5.76
CA LYS A 181 -31.46 0.77 -5.28
C LYS A 181 -31.16 2.08 -4.54
N GLU A 182 -30.02 2.13 -3.86
CA GLU A 182 -29.54 3.32 -3.13
C GLU A 182 -28.71 4.27 -4.02
N GLY A 183 -28.71 4.06 -5.35
CA GLY A 183 -28.05 4.92 -6.32
C GLY A 183 -26.59 4.56 -6.63
N TRP A 184 -26.00 3.57 -5.96
CA TRP A 184 -24.60 3.19 -6.16
C TRP A 184 -24.30 2.47 -7.47
N GLY A 185 -25.29 2.33 -8.36
CA GLY A 185 -25.07 1.87 -9.73
C GLY A 185 -24.36 2.89 -10.62
N ASP A 186 -24.29 4.17 -10.21
CA ASP A 186 -23.64 5.24 -10.99
C ASP A 186 -22.10 5.21 -10.87
N PRO A 187 -21.35 5.26 -11.98
CA PRO A 187 -19.89 5.33 -11.99
C PRO A 187 -19.27 6.37 -11.07
N LYS A 188 -19.88 7.54 -10.89
CA LYS A 188 -19.32 8.59 -10.01
C LYS A 188 -19.41 8.26 -8.51
N TYR A 189 -20.14 7.20 -8.15
CA TYR A 189 -20.24 6.69 -6.78
C TYR A 189 -19.47 5.38 -6.61
N TYR A 190 -19.76 4.31 -7.36
CA TYR A 190 -19.11 3.01 -7.12
C TYR A 190 -17.60 3.04 -7.38
N SER A 191 -17.12 3.88 -8.30
CA SER A 191 -15.69 4.00 -8.60
C SER A 191 -14.89 4.63 -7.45
N THR A 192 -15.57 5.19 -6.45
CA THR A 192 -14.97 5.76 -5.24
C THR A 192 -14.96 4.80 -4.06
N ILE A 193 -15.61 3.63 -4.16
CA ILE A 193 -15.66 2.68 -3.04
C ILE A 193 -14.26 2.10 -2.80
N ARG A 194 -13.77 2.18 -1.57
CA ARG A 194 -12.48 1.60 -1.16
C ARG A 194 -12.61 1.00 0.22
N THR A 195 -11.58 0.24 0.58
CA THR A 195 -11.38 -0.24 1.95
C THR A 195 -10.04 0.11 2.53
N ASN A 196 -9.98 0.11 3.85
CA ASN A 196 -8.74 0.11 4.61
C ASN A 196 -8.88 -0.84 5.81
N VAL A 197 -7.76 -1.28 6.34
CA VAL A 197 -7.71 -2.02 7.61
C VAL A 197 -7.12 -1.12 8.68
N ILE A 198 -7.78 -1.00 9.83
CA ILE A 198 -7.29 -0.26 11.00
C ILE A 198 -7.43 -1.17 12.20
N GLY A 199 -6.29 -1.52 12.82
CA GLY A 199 -6.25 -2.57 13.83
C GLY A 199 -6.65 -3.92 13.25
N GLN A 200 -7.71 -4.53 13.80
CA GLN A 200 -8.28 -5.80 13.34
C GLN A 200 -9.59 -5.62 12.58
N ASP A 201 -9.96 -4.38 12.24
CA ASP A 201 -11.26 -4.08 11.65
C ASP A 201 -11.10 -3.58 10.21
N LEU A 202 -12.10 -3.93 9.38
CA LEU A 202 -12.19 -3.49 8.01
C LEU A 202 -13.06 -2.24 7.93
N TYR A 203 -12.62 -1.23 7.19
CA TYR A 203 -13.39 -0.01 6.98
C TYR A 203 -13.72 0.12 5.50
N VAL A 204 -14.99 0.37 5.18
CA VAL A 204 -15.47 0.64 3.82
C VAL A 204 -15.94 2.07 3.75
N TRP A 205 -15.57 2.75 2.67
CA TRP A 205 -16.10 4.08 2.39
C TRP A 205 -16.37 4.27 0.91
N GLY A 206 -17.19 5.27 0.62
CA GLY A 206 -17.43 5.74 -0.74
C GLY A 206 -18.10 7.12 -0.71
N ARG A 207 -17.99 7.82 -1.82
CA ARG A 207 -18.64 9.11 -2.03
C ARG A 207 -20.04 8.90 -2.61
N GLY A 208 -21.06 9.31 -1.88
CA GLY A 208 -22.44 9.39 -2.36
C GLY A 208 -22.74 10.75 -3.00
N SER A 209 -24.01 10.98 -3.35
CA SER A 209 -24.44 12.26 -3.94
C SER A 209 -24.29 13.44 -2.96
N SER A 210 -24.69 13.26 -1.70
CA SER A 210 -24.74 14.30 -0.67
C SER A 210 -23.69 14.14 0.44
N THR A 211 -23.20 12.92 0.67
CA THR A 211 -22.30 12.63 1.79
C THR A 211 -21.25 11.60 1.43
N PHE A 212 -20.14 11.64 2.17
CA PHE A 212 -19.17 10.56 2.24
C PHE A 212 -19.72 9.47 3.17
N HIS A 213 -19.99 8.29 2.64
CA HIS A 213 -20.47 7.14 3.41
C HIS A 213 -19.28 6.39 4.00
N PHE A 214 -19.37 6.03 5.28
CA PHE A 214 -18.29 5.38 6.00
C PHE A 214 -18.84 4.30 6.93
N TYR A 215 -18.28 3.10 6.85
CA TYR A 215 -18.70 1.93 7.63
C TYR A 215 -17.46 1.22 8.17
N LYS A 216 -17.61 0.64 9.35
CA LYS A 216 -16.66 -0.26 9.98
C LYS A 216 -17.27 -1.65 10.08
N PHE A 217 -16.56 -2.67 9.62
CA PHE A 217 -16.86 -4.06 9.93
C PHE A 217 -16.02 -4.49 11.12
N HIS A 218 -16.69 -4.74 12.24
CA HIS A 218 -16.06 -5.26 13.44
C HIS A 218 -15.83 -6.76 13.26
N THR A 219 -14.58 -7.20 13.07
CA THR A 219 -14.31 -8.58 12.63
C THR A 219 -14.73 -9.64 13.65
N GLN A 220 -14.52 -9.38 14.95
CA GLN A 220 -14.90 -10.32 16.01
C GLN A 220 -16.42 -10.45 16.17
N ALA A 221 -17.16 -9.34 16.11
CA ALA A 221 -18.62 -9.32 16.21
C ALA A 221 -19.33 -9.63 14.88
N GLN A 222 -18.58 -9.65 13.77
CA GLN A 222 -19.07 -9.84 12.40
C GLN A 222 -20.21 -8.88 12.03
N GLU A 223 -20.13 -7.63 12.46
CA GLU A 223 -21.17 -6.63 12.26
C GLU A 223 -20.66 -5.38 11.54
N TRP A 224 -21.55 -4.72 10.80
CA TRP A 224 -21.28 -3.43 10.18
C TRP A 224 -21.83 -2.29 11.04
N ILE A 225 -20.97 -1.36 11.38
CA ILE A 225 -21.25 -0.16 12.16
C ILE A 225 -21.14 1.05 11.23
N PRO A 226 -22.23 1.79 10.97
CA PRO A 226 -22.14 3.05 10.25
C PRO A 226 -21.36 4.08 11.09
N LEU A 227 -20.46 4.82 10.44
CA LEU A 227 -19.68 5.87 11.06
C LEU A 227 -20.06 7.24 10.48
N PRO A 228 -19.76 8.35 11.18
CA PRO A 228 -20.04 9.68 10.69
C PRO A 228 -19.38 9.97 9.33
N GLY A 229 -20.18 10.47 8.40
CA GLY A 229 -19.75 10.98 7.10
C GLY A 229 -19.43 12.46 7.11
N PHE A 230 -19.19 13.04 5.93
CA PHE A 230 -19.07 14.49 5.74
C PHE A 230 -19.42 14.88 4.29
N SER A 231 -19.90 16.12 4.09
CA SER A 231 -20.47 16.57 2.80
C SER A 231 -19.48 17.31 1.88
N SER A 232 -18.25 17.57 2.33
CA SER A 232 -17.29 18.39 1.55
C SER A 232 -16.83 17.76 0.24
N LEU A 233 -17.06 16.45 0.06
CA LEU A 233 -16.80 15.70 -1.17
C LEU A 233 -18.10 15.34 -1.94
N SER A 234 -19.18 16.10 -1.78
CA SER A 234 -20.48 15.83 -2.41
C SER A 234 -20.56 16.34 -3.87
N ASP A 235 -21.66 15.99 -4.56
CA ASP A 235 -21.98 16.51 -5.90
C ASP A 235 -22.15 18.03 -5.89
N GLU A 236 -22.77 18.58 -4.83
CA GLU A 236 -22.91 20.03 -4.64
C GLU A 236 -21.56 20.75 -4.52
N GLY A 237 -20.56 20.07 -3.94
CA GLY A 237 -19.17 20.54 -3.90
C GLY A 237 -18.41 20.41 -5.22
N GLY A 238 -19.06 19.97 -6.30
CA GLY A 238 -18.47 19.76 -7.62
C GLY A 238 -17.79 18.41 -7.81
N TRP A 239 -17.80 17.52 -6.81
CA TRP A 239 -17.13 16.22 -6.86
C TRP A 239 -17.83 15.17 -7.72
N GLY A 240 -18.93 15.53 -8.38
CA GLY A 240 -19.53 14.71 -9.43
C GLY A 240 -18.68 14.61 -10.71
N ASP A 241 -17.70 15.51 -10.91
CA ASP A 241 -16.83 15.49 -12.09
C ASP A 241 -15.73 14.40 -11.98
N PRO A 242 -15.55 13.55 -13.02
CA PRO A 242 -14.51 12.52 -13.07
C PRO A 242 -13.11 12.99 -12.73
N LYS A 243 -12.71 14.20 -13.10
CA LYS A 243 -11.35 14.71 -12.83
C LYS A 243 -11.10 15.04 -11.35
N TYR A 244 -12.15 15.01 -10.51
CA TYR A 244 -12.08 15.20 -9.06
C TYR A 244 -12.30 13.87 -8.34
N TYR A 245 -13.43 13.17 -8.55
CA TYR A 245 -13.70 11.94 -7.78
C TYR A 245 -12.70 10.82 -8.06
N SER A 246 -12.12 10.74 -9.26
CA SER A 246 -11.11 9.71 -9.58
C SER A 246 -9.80 9.89 -8.80
N THR A 247 -9.63 11.03 -8.14
CA THR A 247 -8.44 11.34 -7.34
C THR A 247 -8.65 11.08 -5.85
N ILE A 248 -9.87 10.73 -5.41
CA ILE A 248 -10.15 10.46 -4.01
C ILE A 248 -9.45 9.16 -3.60
N GLN A 249 -8.61 9.24 -2.58
CA GLN A 249 -7.85 8.10 -2.05
C GLN A 249 -7.80 8.19 -0.52
N THR A 250 -7.40 7.09 0.11
CA THR A 250 -7.18 7.00 1.54
C THR A 250 -5.83 6.42 1.90
N ASN A 251 -5.38 6.77 3.10
CA ASN A 251 -4.24 6.12 3.74
C ASN A 251 -4.53 5.96 5.23
N VAL A 252 -3.97 4.93 5.85
CA VAL A 252 -3.99 4.75 7.30
C VAL A 252 -2.62 5.14 7.85
N ILE A 253 -2.58 6.01 8.85
CA ILE A 253 -1.37 6.43 9.55
C ILE A 253 -1.62 6.28 11.04
N GLY A 254 -0.88 5.36 11.69
CA GLY A 254 -1.19 4.96 13.05
C GLY A 254 -2.57 4.29 13.13
N GLN A 255 -3.46 4.85 13.93
CA GLN A 255 -4.86 4.40 14.08
C GLN A 255 -5.86 5.28 13.33
N ASP A 256 -5.39 6.26 12.57
CA ASP A 256 -6.25 7.25 11.93
C ASP A 256 -6.35 7.03 10.43
N LEU A 257 -7.55 7.25 9.89
CA LEU A 257 -7.80 7.23 8.46
C LEU A 257 -7.68 8.63 7.89
N TYR A 258 -6.96 8.77 6.80
CA TYR A 258 -6.83 10.04 6.08
C TYR A 258 -7.49 9.90 4.71
N VAL A 259 -8.38 10.84 4.37
CA VAL A 259 -9.01 10.95 3.06
C VAL A 259 -8.48 12.20 2.38
N TRP A 260 -8.18 12.09 1.10
CA TRP A 260 -7.84 13.26 0.30
C TRP A 260 -8.40 13.15 -1.10
N GLY A 261 -8.46 14.30 -1.77
CA GLY A 261 -8.79 14.40 -3.17
C GLY A 261 -8.32 15.71 -3.76
N ARG A 262 -8.13 15.74 -5.05
CA ARG A 262 -7.73 16.94 -5.80
C ARG A 262 -8.99 17.68 -6.27
N GLY A 263 -9.19 18.89 -5.74
CA GLY A 263 -10.25 19.79 -6.18
C GLY A 263 -9.79 20.77 -7.27
N SER A 264 -10.69 21.66 -7.69
CA SER A 264 -10.42 22.69 -8.69
C SER A 264 -9.34 23.70 -8.25
N SER A 265 -9.37 24.11 -6.98
CA SER A 265 -8.52 25.17 -6.42
C SER A 265 -7.48 24.65 -5.42
N THR A 266 -7.75 23.54 -4.74
CA THR A 266 -6.91 23.02 -3.67
C THR A 266 -6.93 21.50 -3.63
N PHE A 267 -5.92 20.92 -3.00
CA PHE A 267 -5.92 19.55 -2.52
C PHE A 267 -6.70 19.49 -1.20
N HIS A 268 -7.80 18.77 -1.18
CA HIS A 268 -8.62 18.58 0.01
C HIS A 268 -8.08 17.43 0.82
N PHE A 269 -7.95 17.62 2.14
CA PHE A 269 -7.33 16.65 3.03
C PHE A 269 -8.08 16.60 4.35
N TYR A 270 -8.43 15.41 4.80
CA TYR A 270 -9.20 15.16 6.01
C TYR A 270 -8.59 14.00 6.78
N LYS A 271 -8.71 14.05 8.10
CA LYS A 271 -8.38 12.98 9.03
C LYS A 271 -9.64 12.55 9.75
N PHE A 272 -9.91 11.25 9.83
CA PHE A 272 -10.89 10.71 10.75
C PHE A 272 -10.22 10.45 12.09
N ASP A 273 -10.62 11.20 13.11
CA ASP A 273 -10.25 10.95 14.48
C ASP A 273 -11.09 9.76 14.99
N THR A 274 -10.44 8.62 15.18
CA THR A 274 -11.11 7.39 15.62
C THR A 274 -11.63 7.45 17.06
N GLN A 275 -11.03 8.29 17.91
CA GLN A 275 -11.45 8.44 19.30
C GLN A 275 -12.68 9.35 19.41
N ALA A 276 -12.65 10.48 18.71
CA ALA A 276 -13.75 11.44 18.70
C ALA A 276 -14.84 11.12 17.65
N GLN A 277 -14.61 10.12 16.79
CA GLN A 277 -15.48 9.72 15.69
C GLN A 277 -15.89 10.88 14.76
N GLN A 278 -14.93 11.71 14.38
CA GLN A 278 -15.19 12.90 13.58
C GLN A 278 -14.16 13.11 12.49
N TRP A 279 -14.59 13.73 11.39
CA TRP A 279 -13.72 14.18 10.31
C TRP A 279 -13.17 15.58 10.62
N ILE A 280 -11.85 15.69 10.64
CA ILE A 280 -11.11 16.92 10.88
C ILE A 280 -10.50 17.36 9.54
N PRO A 281 -10.85 18.55 9.01
CA PRO A 281 -10.17 19.09 7.84
C PRO A 281 -8.73 19.46 8.21
N LEU A 282 -7.79 19.08 7.34
CA LEU A 282 -6.38 19.40 7.47
C LEU A 282 -5.97 20.41 6.38
N PRO A 283 -4.83 21.11 6.56
CA PRO A 283 -4.32 22.03 5.56
C PRO A 283 -4.12 21.36 4.20
N GLY A 284 -4.68 21.96 3.16
CA GLY A 284 -4.47 21.59 1.76
C GLY A 284 -3.29 22.32 1.12
N PHE A 285 -3.11 22.12 -0.19
CA PHE A 285 -2.16 22.91 -1.00
C PHE A 285 -2.62 22.97 -2.46
N SER A 286 -2.21 24.01 -3.21
CA SER A 286 -2.75 24.30 -4.55
C SER A 286 -1.90 23.79 -5.71
N SER A 287 -0.68 23.30 -5.47
CA SER A 287 0.26 22.94 -6.55
C SER A 287 -0.21 21.78 -7.43
N LEU A 288 -1.13 20.94 -6.95
CA LEU A 288 -1.74 19.85 -7.70
C LEU A 288 -3.17 20.19 -8.20
N SER A 289 -3.59 21.45 -8.19
CA SER A 289 -4.96 21.86 -8.58
C SER A 289 -5.12 22.10 -10.10
N ASP A 290 -6.33 22.44 -10.55
CA ASP A 290 -6.57 22.82 -11.96
C ASP A 290 -5.74 24.04 -12.35
N LYS A 291 -5.59 25.01 -11.43
CA LYS A 291 -4.73 26.19 -11.60
C LYS A 291 -3.25 25.80 -11.78
N GLY A 292 -2.84 24.69 -11.19
CA GLY A 292 -1.50 24.11 -11.36
C GLY A 292 -1.32 23.30 -12.65
N GLY A 293 -2.33 23.24 -13.54
CA GLY A 293 -2.28 22.50 -14.80
C GLY A 293 -2.65 21.02 -14.68
N TRP A 294 -3.18 20.56 -13.55
CA TRP A 294 -3.49 19.15 -13.28
C TRP A 294 -4.86 18.68 -13.77
N SER A 295 -5.59 19.51 -14.53
CA SER A 295 -6.93 19.16 -15.01
C SER A 295 -6.96 18.07 -16.09
N LYS A 296 -5.80 17.72 -16.69
CA LYS A 296 -5.72 16.70 -17.75
C LYS A 296 -5.62 15.28 -17.17
N PRO A 297 -6.32 14.28 -17.75
CA PRO A 297 -6.27 12.88 -17.30
C PRO A 297 -4.88 12.30 -17.13
N LYS A 298 -3.97 12.60 -18.06
CA LYS A 298 -2.58 12.14 -18.01
C LYS A 298 -1.74 12.71 -16.86
N TYR A 299 -2.27 13.68 -16.11
CA TYR A 299 -1.62 14.24 -14.92
C TYR A 299 -2.35 13.77 -13.66
N TYR A 300 -3.65 14.06 -13.50
CA TYR A 300 -4.34 13.72 -12.25
C TYR A 300 -4.45 12.22 -11.97
N SER A 301 -4.48 11.35 -13.01
CA SER A 301 -4.53 9.89 -12.81
C SER A 301 -3.25 9.31 -12.21
N THR A 302 -2.15 10.08 -12.28
CA THR A 302 -0.85 9.71 -11.74
C THR A 302 -0.63 10.18 -10.31
N ILE A 303 -1.57 10.96 -9.73
CA ILE A 303 -1.45 11.39 -8.34
C ILE A 303 -1.67 10.18 -7.43
N LYS A 304 -0.71 9.87 -6.57
CA LYS A 304 -0.77 8.76 -5.63
C LYS A 304 -0.17 9.18 -4.29
N THR A 305 -0.40 8.34 -3.29
CA THR A 305 0.18 8.50 -1.96
C THR A 305 0.95 7.28 -1.49
N ASN A 306 1.86 7.51 -0.57
CA ASN A 306 2.48 6.48 0.24
C ASN A 306 2.60 6.98 1.68
N VAL A 307 2.60 6.07 2.64
CA VAL A 307 2.93 6.36 4.04
C VAL A 307 4.33 5.85 4.30
N ILE A 308 5.21 6.70 4.84
CA ILE A 308 6.57 6.34 5.23
C ILE A 308 6.76 6.80 6.66
N GLY A 309 6.92 5.86 7.60
CA GLY A 309 6.88 6.18 9.02
C GLY A 309 5.51 6.73 9.43
N GLN A 310 5.49 7.94 9.99
CA GLN A 310 4.29 8.65 10.43
C GLN A 310 3.88 9.77 9.46
N ASP A 311 4.49 9.84 8.29
CA ASP A 311 4.29 10.92 7.33
C ASP A 311 3.61 10.42 6.06
N LEU A 312 2.75 11.28 5.51
CA LEU A 312 2.09 11.04 4.23
C LEU A 312 2.89 11.69 3.11
N TYR A 313 3.14 10.95 2.04
CA TYR A 313 3.81 11.46 0.86
C TYR A 313 2.83 11.45 -0.30
N VAL A 314 2.70 12.57 -1.00
CA VAL A 314 1.92 12.71 -2.24
C VAL A 314 2.88 12.91 -3.38
N TRP A 315 2.66 12.22 -4.49
CA TRP A 315 3.40 12.46 -5.72
C TRP A 315 2.48 12.43 -6.92
N GLY A 316 2.96 13.01 -8.02
CA GLY A 316 2.28 12.94 -9.30
C GLY A 316 3.23 13.29 -10.43
N ARG A 317 2.85 12.89 -11.65
CA ARG A 317 3.57 13.19 -12.87
C ARG A 317 2.99 14.43 -13.55
N GLY A 318 3.76 15.52 -13.57
CA GLY A 318 3.43 16.72 -14.34
C GLY A 318 3.84 16.61 -15.80
N SER A 319 3.71 17.72 -16.53
CA SER A 319 4.17 17.81 -17.92
C SER A 319 5.69 17.75 -18.06
N SER A 320 6.44 18.37 -17.15
CA SER A 320 7.90 18.47 -17.22
C SER A 320 8.62 17.71 -16.10
N THR A 321 7.98 17.50 -14.95
CA THR A 321 8.64 16.97 -13.77
C THR A 321 7.72 16.05 -12.96
N PHE A 322 8.35 15.18 -12.17
CA PHE A 322 7.71 14.41 -11.12
C PHE A 322 7.59 15.30 -9.87
N HIS A 323 6.37 15.61 -9.45
CA HIS A 323 6.12 16.41 -8.26
C HIS A 323 6.05 15.51 -7.03
N PHE A 324 6.67 15.93 -5.93
CA PHE A 324 6.75 15.14 -4.70
C PHE A 324 6.58 16.04 -3.48
N TYR A 325 5.66 15.67 -2.60
CA TYR A 325 5.29 16.42 -1.41
C TYR A 325 5.24 15.48 -0.21
N LYS A 326 5.56 16.02 0.96
CA LYS A 326 5.43 15.37 2.27
C LYS A 326 4.46 16.19 3.11
N PHE A 327 3.48 15.54 3.72
CA PHE A 327 2.75 16.10 4.85
C PHE A 327 3.44 15.66 6.13
N ASP A 328 4.04 16.62 6.82
CA ASP A 328 4.59 16.43 8.15
C ASP A 328 3.43 16.44 9.16
N THR A 329 3.17 15.28 9.77
CA THR A 329 2.05 15.12 10.72
C THR A 329 2.24 15.87 12.03
N GLN A 330 3.48 16.21 12.41
CA GLN A 330 3.77 16.97 13.62
C GLN A 330 3.48 18.46 13.41
N SER A 331 3.99 19.03 12.30
CA SER A 331 3.78 20.46 12.00
C SER A 331 2.49 20.75 11.23
N GLN A 332 1.78 19.71 10.77
CA GLN A 332 0.60 19.76 9.92
C GLN A 332 0.80 20.61 8.65
N LYS A 333 1.97 20.48 8.02
CA LYS A 333 2.34 21.26 6.84
C LYS A 333 2.77 20.37 5.69
N TRP A 334 2.41 20.83 4.49
CA TRP A 334 2.94 20.28 3.24
C TRP A 334 4.31 20.88 2.93
N ILE A 335 5.28 20.02 2.65
CA ILE A 335 6.64 20.35 2.28
C ILE A 335 6.86 19.82 0.86
N SER A 336 7.25 20.70 -0.06
CA SER A 336 7.67 20.27 -1.40
C SER A 336 9.06 19.65 -1.30
N LEU A 337 9.20 18.44 -1.82
CA LEU A 337 10.45 17.73 -1.92
C LEU A 337 11.00 17.82 -3.35
N HIS A 338 12.27 17.44 -3.52
CA HIS A 338 12.90 17.46 -4.84
C HIS A 338 12.28 16.37 -5.74
N GLY A 339 11.69 16.81 -6.83
CA GLY A 339 11.23 15.98 -7.95
C GLY A 339 12.35 15.52 -8.89
N PHE A 340 11.99 14.98 -10.06
CA PHE A 340 12.93 14.65 -11.13
C PHE A 340 12.25 14.63 -12.50
N ASN A 341 13.01 14.87 -13.58
CA ASN A 341 12.43 15.20 -14.90
C ASN A 341 12.27 13.99 -15.84
N SER A 342 12.88 12.84 -15.54
CA SER A 342 12.88 11.69 -16.47
C SER A 342 11.50 11.06 -16.68
N LEU A 343 10.55 11.34 -15.78
CA LEU A 343 9.16 10.91 -15.91
C LEU A 343 8.25 11.98 -16.54
N GLY A 344 8.77 13.06 -17.13
CA GLY A 344 7.99 14.12 -17.81
C GLY A 344 7.50 13.73 -19.22
N ASP A 345 6.62 14.53 -19.84
CA ASP A 345 6.09 14.32 -21.20
C ASP A 345 7.23 14.14 -22.22
N GLN A 346 8.28 14.96 -22.08
CA GLN A 346 9.50 14.88 -22.90
C GLN A 346 10.28 13.56 -22.74
N GLY A 347 10.10 12.86 -21.61
CA GLY A 347 10.67 11.54 -21.37
C GLY A 347 9.86 10.40 -22.00
N GLY A 348 8.87 10.69 -22.84
CA GLY A 348 8.01 9.69 -23.49
C GLY A 348 6.80 9.26 -22.65
N TRP A 349 6.69 9.71 -21.40
CA TRP A 349 5.65 9.30 -20.45
C TRP A 349 4.30 10.00 -20.65
N GLY A 350 4.12 10.74 -21.74
CA GLY A 350 2.84 11.37 -22.09
C GLY A 350 1.78 10.38 -22.59
N ASP A 351 2.18 9.17 -22.98
CA ASP A 351 1.29 8.12 -23.49
C ASP A 351 0.63 7.32 -22.35
N PRO A 352 -0.71 7.12 -22.37
CA PRO A 352 -1.44 6.29 -21.40
C PRO A 352 -0.82 4.93 -21.11
N LYS A 353 -0.26 4.24 -22.10
CA LYS A 353 0.31 2.89 -21.89
C LYS A 353 1.60 2.89 -21.04
N TYR A 354 2.17 4.06 -20.76
CA TYR A 354 3.34 4.21 -19.89
C TYR A 354 2.93 4.80 -18.54
N TYR A 355 2.29 5.98 -18.50
CA TYR A 355 1.99 6.61 -17.20
C TYR A 355 0.98 5.82 -16.37
N SER A 356 0.09 5.04 -16.99
CA SER A 356 -0.85 4.16 -16.26
C SER A 356 -0.16 3.01 -15.52
N THR A 357 1.11 2.74 -15.84
CA THR A 357 1.94 1.72 -15.19
C THR A 357 2.79 2.28 -14.05
N LEU A 358 2.76 3.59 -13.81
CA LEU A 358 3.48 4.19 -12.70
C LEU A 358 2.94 3.66 -11.37
N ARG A 359 3.84 3.23 -10.50
CA ARG A 359 3.53 2.67 -9.20
C ARG A 359 4.61 3.05 -8.21
N THR A 360 4.29 2.91 -6.93
CA THR A 360 5.24 3.07 -5.84
C THR A 360 5.20 1.90 -4.89
N ASN A 361 6.33 1.69 -4.23
CA ASN A 361 6.46 0.79 -3.09
C ASN A 361 7.32 1.45 -2.03
N VAL A 362 7.05 1.16 -0.77
CA VAL A 362 7.89 1.56 0.36
C VAL A 362 8.60 0.33 0.89
N ILE A 363 9.93 0.40 1.00
CA ILE A 363 10.76 -0.67 1.58
C ILE A 363 11.59 -0.04 2.68
N GLY A 364 11.26 -0.36 3.93
CA GLY A 364 11.81 0.34 5.09
C GLY A 364 11.42 1.82 5.08
N GLN A 365 12.40 2.70 4.95
CA GLN A 365 12.23 4.16 4.89
C GLN A 365 12.44 4.73 3.46
N ASP A 366 12.65 3.85 2.49
CA ASP A 366 12.95 4.22 1.12
C ASP A 366 11.68 4.11 0.27
N LEU A 367 11.44 5.13 -0.56
CA LEU A 367 10.38 5.13 -1.55
C LEU A 367 10.93 4.69 -2.90
N TYR A 368 10.27 3.76 -3.54
CA TYR A 368 10.60 3.29 -4.87
C TYR A 368 9.50 3.68 -5.84
N VAL A 369 9.86 4.33 -6.95
CA VAL A 369 8.96 4.66 -8.06
C VAL A 369 9.38 3.85 -9.27
N TRP A 370 8.43 3.23 -9.94
CA TRP A 370 8.70 2.51 -11.18
C TRP A 370 7.56 2.65 -12.17
N GLY A 371 7.87 2.32 -13.42
CA GLY A 371 6.89 2.16 -14.48
C GLY A 371 7.51 1.60 -15.73
N ARG A 372 6.67 1.27 -16.69
CA ARG A 372 7.02 0.72 -17.98
C ARG A 372 7.19 1.83 -19.01
N GLY A 373 8.38 1.94 -19.59
CA GLY A 373 8.64 2.75 -20.78
C GLY A 373 8.42 1.95 -22.07
N SER A 374 8.78 2.54 -23.21
CA SER A 374 8.68 1.88 -24.52
C SER A 374 9.62 0.67 -24.63
N SER A 375 10.87 0.82 -24.19
CA SER A 375 11.93 -0.20 -24.35
C SER A 375 12.34 -0.87 -23.04
N THR A 376 12.14 -0.20 -21.90
CA THR A 376 12.64 -0.69 -20.61
C THR A 376 11.68 -0.37 -19.46
N PHE A 377 11.81 -1.14 -18.40
CA PHE A 377 11.21 -0.85 -17.11
C PHE A 377 12.07 0.16 -16.35
N HIS A 378 11.53 1.34 -16.05
CA HIS A 378 12.24 2.37 -15.32
C HIS A 378 12.03 2.20 -13.82
N PHE A 379 13.11 2.33 -13.05
CA PHE A 379 13.08 2.14 -11.62
C PHE A 379 13.93 3.19 -10.90
N TYR A 380 13.33 3.84 -9.90
CA TYR A 380 13.94 4.91 -9.13
C TYR A 380 13.74 4.65 -7.64
N SER A 381 14.70 5.07 -6.83
CA SER A 381 14.61 5.07 -5.37
C SER A 381 14.85 6.47 -4.83
N TYR A 382 14.16 6.81 -3.75
CA TYR A 382 14.35 8.00 -2.96
C TYR A 382 14.54 7.58 -1.51
N LYS A 383 15.72 7.88 -0.98
CA LYS A 383 16.07 7.60 0.41
C LYS A 383 15.62 8.77 1.26
N THR A 384 14.66 8.54 2.15
CA THR A 384 14.40 9.52 3.20
C THR A 384 15.62 9.56 4.11
N LYS A 385 16.09 10.75 4.51
CA LYS A 385 17.13 10.80 5.53
C LYS A 385 16.57 10.10 6.77
N LYS A 386 17.33 9.14 7.32
CA LYS A 386 17.12 8.70 8.70
C LYS A 386 17.32 9.93 9.57
N ASN A 387 16.25 10.67 9.83
CA ASN A 387 16.19 11.43 11.06
C ASN A 387 16.19 10.35 12.13
N ILE A 388 17.35 10.09 12.72
CA ILE A 388 17.42 9.38 13.99
C ILE A 388 16.66 10.32 14.94
N ILE A 389 15.36 10.12 15.04
CA ILE A 389 14.56 10.74 16.08
C ILE A 389 15.01 10.01 17.33
N VAL A 390 16.08 10.52 17.95
CA VAL A 390 16.33 10.25 19.36
C VAL A 390 15.10 10.82 20.05
N PRO A 391 14.28 10.02 20.74
CA PRO A 391 13.07 10.52 21.38
C PRO A 391 13.46 11.60 22.40
N THR A 392 13.28 12.87 22.04
CA THR A 392 13.58 14.00 22.93
C THR A 392 12.43 14.32 23.88
N GLU A 393 11.28 13.66 23.73
CA GLU A 393 10.10 13.82 24.61
C GLU A 393 10.26 13.06 25.93
N LYS A 394 11.28 13.47 26.71
CA LYS A 394 11.36 13.49 28.18
C LYS A 394 12.70 14.02 28.71
N PHE A 395 13.48 14.75 27.92
CA PHE A 395 14.81 15.25 28.34
C PHE A 395 14.90 16.77 28.45
N GLN A 396 13.89 17.40 29.06
CA GLN A 396 14.08 18.71 29.67
C GLN A 396 14.00 18.53 31.18
N ASN A 397 15.15 18.75 31.86
CA ASN A 397 15.38 18.77 33.32
C ASN A 397 15.88 17.51 34.04
N ILE A 398 16.56 16.58 33.36
CA ILE A 398 17.45 15.64 34.06
C ILE A 398 18.87 15.87 33.55
N THR A 399 19.71 16.47 34.40
CA THR A 399 21.16 16.54 34.15
C THR A 399 21.67 15.13 33.86
N LYS A 400 22.49 15.01 32.80
CA LYS A 400 23.01 13.75 32.22
C LYS A 400 23.53 12.74 33.26
N THR A 401 23.98 13.23 34.42
CA THR A 401 24.45 12.46 35.57
C THR A 401 23.37 11.67 36.31
N ASN A 402 22.14 12.19 36.42
CA ASN A 402 21.05 11.56 37.18
C ASN A 402 20.25 10.51 36.39
N TYR A 403 20.28 10.59 35.06
CA TYR A 403 19.62 9.59 34.21
C TYR A 403 20.45 8.30 34.11
N ILE A 404 21.78 8.44 34.01
CA ILE A 404 22.71 7.31 33.97
C ILE A 404 22.73 6.56 35.32
N SER A 405 22.63 7.25 36.46
CA SER A 405 22.55 6.58 37.77
C SER A 405 21.25 5.79 37.97
N ASN A 406 20.13 6.26 37.43
CA ASN A 406 18.83 5.57 37.54
C ASN A 406 18.70 4.37 36.57
N LEU A 407 19.30 4.43 35.38
CA LEU A 407 19.40 3.27 34.48
C LEU A 407 20.39 2.21 34.99
N LYS A 408 21.46 2.63 35.69
CA LYS A 408 22.49 1.73 36.25
C LYS A 408 21.94 0.72 37.28
N ASN A 409 20.81 1.02 37.91
CA ASN A 409 20.29 0.23 39.04
C ASN A 409 19.01 -0.59 38.75
N SER A 410 18.48 -0.61 37.53
CA SER A 410 17.28 -1.40 37.20
C SER A 410 17.47 -2.34 36.02
N ILE A 411 16.93 -3.56 36.13
CA ILE A 411 16.89 -4.56 35.05
C ILE A 411 16.16 -4.01 33.80
N SER A 412 15.15 -3.16 34.00
CA SER A 412 14.43 -2.47 32.93
C SER A 412 15.33 -1.52 32.11
N GLY A 413 16.34 -0.91 32.74
CA GLY A 413 17.32 -0.07 32.04
C GLY A 413 18.23 -0.87 31.11
N LEU A 414 18.54 -2.11 31.46
CA LEU A 414 19.32 -3.01 30.61
C LEU A 414 18.55 -3.43 29.36
N TYR A 415 17.27 -3.77 29.51
CA TYR A 415 16.39 -4.07 28.37
C TYR A 415 16.26 -2.90 27.39
N HIS A 416 16.22 -1.67 27.91
CA HIS A 416 16.17 -0.49 27.06
C HIS A 416 17.50 -0.25 26.32
N LEU A 417 18.64 -0.54 26.96
CA LEU A 417 19.96 -0.48 26.31
C LEU A 417 20.10 -1.56 25.22
N ILE A 418 19.62 -2.78 25.49
CA ILE A 418 19.59 -3.89 24.53
C ILE A 418 18.71 -3.52 23.32
N ASN A 419 17.49 -2.99 23.55
CA ASN A 419 16.60 -2.55 22.48
C ASN A 419 17.17 -1.38 21.66
N LEU A 420 17.90 -0.45 22.29
CA LEU A 420 18.61 0.63 21.58
C LEU A 420 19.74 0.09 20.68
N LEU A 421 20.42 -0.98 21.10
CA LEU A 421 21.44 -1.65 20.30
C LEU A 421 20.82 -2.52 19.18
N GLU A 422 19.66 -3.13 19.42
CA GLU A 422 18.86 -3.80 18.37
C GLU A 422 18.40 -2.81 17.28
N LEU A 423 18.09 -1.56 17.66
CA LEU A 423 17.75 -0.48 16.71
C LEU A 423 18.92 -0.01 15.85
N GLU A 424 20.17 -0.13 16.31
CA GLU A 424 21.36 0.11 15.49
C GLU A 424 21.70 -1.05 14.54
N THR A 425 21.07 -2.23 14.69
CA THR A 425 21.54 -3.49 14.07
C THR A 425 20.48 -4.26 13.24
N LEU A 426 19.58 -3.52 12.59
CA LEU A 426 18.61 -4.01 11.58
C LEU A 426 19.28 -4.51 10.26
N GLU A 427 20.36 -5.31 10.34
CA GLU A 427 21.06 -5.93 9.20
C GLU A 427 21.13 -7.48 9.26
N GLY A 428 20.27 -8.11 10.07
CA GLY A 428 20.05 -9.55 9.99
C GLY A 428 20.65 -10.33 11.16
N LYS A 429 19.98 -11.45 11.45
CA LYS A 429 20.21 -12.37 12.58
C LYS A 429 21.69 -12.50 12.93
N LEU A 430 22.05 -12.10 14.14
CA LEU A 430 23.32 -12.45 14.75
C LEU A 430 23.10 -12.75 16.23
N GLU A 431 23.63 -13.90 16.63
CA GLU A 431 23.83 -14.33 18.01
C GLU A 431 24.62 -13.25 18.77
N LEU A 432 24.30 -13.07 20.05
CA LEU A 432 25.20 -12.38 20.97
C LEU A 432 26.59 -13.04 20.85
N ASP A 433 27.68 -12.30 20.86
CA ASP A 433 29.04 -12.87 20.88
C ASP A 433 29.89 -12.26 22.00
N GLU A 434 30.93 -12.98 22.43
CA GLU A 434 31.82 -12.55 23.51
C GLU A 434 32.46 -11.19 23.25
N LYS A 435 32.80 -10.91 21.97
CA LYS A 435 33.52 -9.70 21.57
C LYS A 435 32.66 -8.46 21.77
N ARG A 436 31.36 -8.56 21.52
CA ARG A 436 30.40 -7.48 21.74
C ARG A 436 30.12 -7.25 23.22
N ILE A 437 29.99 -8.31 24.02
CA ILE A 437 29.82 -8.16 25.48
C ILE A 437 31.02 -7.44 26.09
N LYS A 438 32.25 -7.84 25.73
CA LYS A 438 33.46 -7.13 26.18
C LYS A 438 33.49 -5.66 25.75
N LYS A 439 33.09 -5.36 24.52
CA LYS A 439 32.98 -3.97 24.05
C LYS A 439 31.94 -3.17 24.84
N LEU A 440 30.84 -3.77 25.26
CA LEU A 440 29.85 -3.13 26.14
C LEU A 440 30.41 -2.91 27.55
N GLU A 441 31.18 -3.85 28.08
CA GLU A 441 31.89 -3.70 29.36
C GLU A 441 32.92 -2.56 29.34
N GLU A 442 33.57 -2.34 28.19
CA GLU A 442 34.55 -1.26 27.99
C GLU A 442 33.87 0.10 27.78
N MET A 443 32.79 0.14 26.99
CA MET A 443 32.10 1.38 26.63
C MET A 443 31.23 1.90 27.77
N TYR A 444 30.77 1.02 28.65
CA TYR A 444 29.83 1.35 29.72
C TYR A 444 30.30 0.73 31.04
N GLU A 445 30.35 1.53 32.11
CA GLU A 445 30.53 1.04 33.48
C GLU A 445 29.27 0.28 33.95
N ILE A 446 29.03 -0.90 33.39
CA ILE A 446 27.96 -1.80 33.80
C ILE A 446 28.36 -2.57 35.06
N SER A 447 27.39 -2.76 35.96
CA SER A 447 27.65 -3.45 37.23
C SER A 447 27.92 -4.94 37.01
N GLN A 448 28.57 -5.60 37.97
CA GLN A 448 28.97 -7.00 37.83
C GLN A 448 27.79 -7.95 37.58
N ASN A 449 26.65 -7.68 38.21
CA ASN A 449 25.42 -8.47 38.00
C ASN A 449 24.88 -8.33 36.56
N GLN A 450 25.07 -7.16 35.94
CA GLN A 450 24.65 -6.92 34.56
C GLN A 450 25.57 -7.64 33.56
N LYS A 451 26.88 -7.68 33.86
CA LYS A 451 27.82 -8.49 33.09
C LYS A 451 27.43 -9.95 33.15
N GLU A 452 27.21 -10.48 34.35
CA GLU A 452 26.79 -11.89 34.53
C GLU A 452 25.52 -12.23 33.76
N TYR A 453 24.51 -11.35 33.77
CA TYR A 453 23.27 -11.56 33.00
C TYR A 453 23.50 -11.57 31.48
N LEU A 454 24.32 -10.66 30.94
CA LEU A 454 24.66 -10.65 29.51
C LEU A 454 25.42 -11.92 29.11
N TRP A 455 26.36 -12.36 29.94
CA TRP A 455 27.09 -13.61 29.74
C TRP A 455 26.19 -14.85 29.91
N GLU A 456 25.16 -14.81 30.76
CA GLU A 456 24.18 -15.88 30.89
C GLU A 456 23.26 -15.96 29.66
N LEU A 457 22.82 -14.82 29.12
CA LEU A 457 22.09 -14.75 27.85
C LEU A 457 22.89 -15.24 26.66
N LEU A 458 24.21 -15.05 26.67
CA LEU A 458 25.10 -15.61 25.63
C LEU A 458 25.21 -17.14 25.71
N ARG A 459 25.17 -17.69 26.93
CA ARG A 459 25.28 -19.14 27.17
C ARG A 459 23.98 -19.89 26.88
N LYS A 460 22.83 -19.20 26.93
CA LYS A 460 21.50 -19.73 26.61
C LYS A 460 21.24 -19.62 25.12
#